data_AF-A0AAJ6D907-F1
#
_entry.id   AF-A0AAJ6D907-F1
#
_cell.length_a   1.000
_cell.length_b   1.000
_cell.length_c   1.000
_cell.angle_alpha   90.00
_cell.angle_beta   90.00
_cell.angle_gamma   90.00
#
_symmetry.space_group_name_H-M   'P 1'
#
loop_
_entity.id
_entity.type
_entity.pdbx_description
1 polymer ?
#
loop_
_entity_poly.entity_id
_entity_poly.type
_entity_poly.pdbx_seq_one_letter_code
_entity_poly.pdbx_strand_id
1 'polypeptide(L)'
;MMEIKSFSFGKLIADLAVVGGFVYSHLYLTDSVLNVYIWFFWVMSILTLMSAFTKPTMFLFTKNRANQTIISELIISLILVYFGYPVLATVGFISGIAYAGSRCVVNHQKTGEHNE
;
A
#
# COMPACT_ATOMS: atom_id res chain seq x y z
N MET A 1 -0.31 -26.38 0.38
CA MET A 1 0.30 -25.60 -0.72
C MET A 1 -0.14 -24.15 -0.53
N MET A 2 0.78 -23.23 -0.25
CA MET A 2 0.43 -21.83 0.05
C MET A 2 0.43 -21.05 -1.27
N GLU A 3 -0.71 -20.48 -1.68
CA GLU A 3 -0.80 -19.66 -2.89
C GLU A 3 -0.10 -18.30 -2.66
N ILE A 4 1.14 -18.18 -3.13
CA ILE A 4 1.87 -16.92 -3.08
C ILE A 4 1.49 -16.11 -4.33
N LYS A 5 0.71 -15.03 -4.14
CA LYS A 5 0.32 -14.13 -5.23
C LYS A 5 1.49 -13.23 -5.63
N SER A 6 1.93 -13.32 -6.89
CA SER A 6 3.14 -12.65 -7.38
C SER A 6 2.96 -11.22 -7.90
N PHE A 7 1.78 -10.87 -8.43
CA PHE A 7 1.48 -9.55 -8.96
C PHE A 7 -0.02 -9.26 -8.85
N SER A 8 -0.42 -8.01 -8.59
CA SER A 8 -1.85 -7.65 -8.47
C SER A 8 -2.20 -6.46 -9.35
N PHE A 9 -2.71 -6.74 -10.54
CA PHE A 9 -3.28 -5.72 -11.45
C PHE A 9 -4.50 -5.01 -10.82
N GLY A 10 -5.33 -5.74 -10.07
CA GLY A 10 -6.50 -5.18 -9.42
C GLY A 10 -6.15 -4.06 -8.43
N LYS A 11 -5.06 -4.20 -7.67
CA LYS A 11 -4.57 -3.12 -6.80
C LYS A 11 -4.20 -1.88 -7.61
N LEU A 12 -3.50 -2.06 -8.73
CA LEU A 12 -3.04 -0.96 -9.58
C LEU A 12 -4.20 -0.15 -10.17
N ILE A 13 -5.26 -0.82 -10.62
CA ILE A 13 -6.47 -0.16 -11.13
C ILE A 13 -7.21 0.58 -10.01
N ALA A 14 -7.32 -0.02 -8.82
CA ALA A 14 -7.97 0.61 -7.68
C ALA A 14 -7.21 1.86 -7.22
N ASP A 15 -5.88 1.75 -7.09
CA ASP A 15 -5.01 2.87 -6.72
C ASP A 15 -5.13 4.01 -7.75
N LEU A 16 -5.15 3.68 -9.05
CA LEU A 16 -5.34 4.67 -10.11
C LEU A 16 -6.71 5.36 -10.05
N ALA A 17 -7.78 4.61 -9.77
CA ALA A 17 -9.12 5.18 -9.66
C ALA A 17 -9.25 6.11 -8.45
N VAL A 18 -8.70 5.72 -7.30
CA VAL A 18 -8.73 6.53 -6.07
C VAL A 18 -7.89 7.79 -6.22
N VAL A 19 -6.66 7.67 -6.73
CA VAL A 19 -5.76 8.81 -6.94
C VAL A 19 -6.30 9.74 -8.02
N GLY A 20 -6.75 9.19 -9.15
CA GLY A 20 -7.35 9.98 -10.22
C GLY A 20 -8.60 10.72 -9.77
N GLY A 21 -9.46 10.05 -8.98
CA GLY A 21 -10.63 10.65 -8.35
C GLY A 21 -10.26 11.77 -7.36
N PHE A 22 -9.21 11.57 -6.55
CA PHE A 22 -8.70 12.60 -5.64
C PHE A 22 -8.17 13.82 -6.40
N VAL A 23 -7.31 13.62 -7.40
CA VAL A 23 -6.73 14.71 -8.21
C VAL A 23 -7.85 15.48 -8.93
N TYR A 24 -8.79 14.78 -9.55
CA TYR A 24 -9.94 15.41 -10.20
C TYR A 24 -10.78 16.21 -9.20
N SER A 25 -11.03 15.65 -8.02
CA SER A 25 -11.80 16.33 -6.97
C SER A 25 -11.08 17.56 -6.43
N HIS A 26 -9.77 17.50 -6.30
CA HIS A 26 -8.95 18.61 -5.84
C HIS A 26 -8.88 19.75 -6.86
N LEU A 27 -8.97 19.44 -8.15
CA LEU A 27 -8.88 20.45 -9.21
C LEU A 27 -10.24 21.06 -9.60
N TYR A 28 -11.34 20.31 -9.49
CA TYR A 28 -12.62 20.68 -10.11
C TYR A 28 -13.84 20.61 -9.20
N LEU A 29 -13.74 20.02 -8.00
CA LEU A 29 -14.89 19.81 -7.11
C LEU A 29 -14.80 20.64 -5.83
N THR A 30 -15.91 20.65 -5.09
CA THR A 30 -16.09 21.42 -3.85
C THR A 30 -15.35 20.80 -2.66
N ASP A 31 -15.01 21.63 -1.67
CA ASP A 31 -14.27 21.24 -0.46
C ASP A 31 -14.88 20.04 0.28
N SER A 32 -16.20 19.89 0.27
CA SER A 32 -16.88 18.76 0.91
C SER A 32 -16.46 17.40 0.31
N VAL A 33 -16.28 17.31 -1.01
CA VAL A 33 -15.89 16.06 -1.68
C VAL A 33 -14.42 15.75 -1.39
N LEU A 34 -13.58 16.77 -1.43
CA LEU A 34 -12.16 16.66 -1.08
C LEU A 34 -11.97 16.20 0.38
N ASN A 35 -12.80 16.71 1.30
CA ASN A 35 -12.76 16.29 2.70
C ASN A 35 -13.11 14.80 2.87
N VAL A 36 -14.04 14.26 2.07
CA VAL A 36 -14.34 12.81 2.05
C VAL A 36 -13.13 11.99 1.62
N TYR A 37 -12.39 12.44 0.59
CA TYR A 37 -11.15 11.76 0.18
C TYR A 37 -10.07 11.81 1.26
N ILE A 38 -9.89 12.96 1.92
CA ILE A 38 -8.92 13.09 3.03
C ILE A 38 -9.28 12.10 4.15
N TRP A 39 -10.54 12.04 4.54
CA TRP A 39 -11.03 11.08 5.53
C TRP A 39 -10.81 9.63 5.10
N PHE A 40 -11.10 9.33 3.83
CA PHE A 40 -10.85 8.02 3.26
C PHE A 40 -9.38 7.61 3.37
N PHE A 41 -8.45 8.49 2.99
CA PHE A 41 -7.01 8.22 3.12
C PHE A 41 -6.59 8.01 4.58
N TRP A 42 -7.13 8.79 5.52
CA TRP A 42 -6.86 8.60 6.95
C TRP A 42 -7.30 7.22 7.44
N VAL A 43 -8.56 6.86 7.19
CA VAL A 43 -9.14 5.58 7.60
C VAL A 43 -8.36 4.42 6.99
N MET A 44 -8.06 4.49 5.70
CA MET A 44 -7.30 3.44 5.01
C MET A 44 -5.87 3.31 5.53
N SER A 45 -5.19 4.41 5.84
CA SER A 45 -3.83 4.35 6.41
C SER A 45 -3.83 3.67 7.78
N ILE A 46 -4.80 4.00 8.63
CA ILE A 46 -4.92 3.38 9.97
C ILE A 46 -5.26 1.89 9.85
N LEU A 47 -6.22 1.53 8.99
CA LEU A 47 -6.59 0.13 8.74
C LEU A 47 -5.41 -0.67 8.20
N THR A 48 -4.64 -0.09 7.27
CA THR A 48 -3.44 -0.72 6.69
C THR A 48 -2.39 -0.95 7.76
N LEU A 49 -2.18 0.03 8.65
CA LEU A 49 -1.27 -0.09 9.78
C LEU A 49 -1.74 -1.18 10.76
N MET A 50 -3.02 -1.21 11.15
CA MET A 50 -3.57 -2.26 12.03
C MET A 50 -3.44 -3.65 11.41
N SER A 51 -3.64 -3.75 10.08
CA SER A 51 -3.50 -5.00 9.34
C SER A 51 -2.05 -5.52 9.34
N ALA A 52 -1.06 -4.64 9.46
CA ALA A 52 0.34 -5.02 9.58
C ALA A 52 0.67 -5.76 10.90
N PHE A 53 -0.06 -5.45 11.98
CA PHE A 53 0.12 -6.09 13.30
C PHE A 53 -0.77 -7.32 13.49
N THR A 54 -1.67 -7.59 12.56
CA THR A 54 -2.57 -8.75 12.63
C THR A 54 -1.86 -10.00 12.11
N LYS A 55 -2.03 -11.16 12.78
CA LYS A 55 -1.42 -12.44 12.37
C LYS A 55 -1.63 -12.69 10.86
N PRO A 56 -0.60 -13.12 10.11
CA PRO A 56 -0.72 -13.33 8.66
C PRO A 56 -1.62 -14.53 8.38
N THR A 57 -2.88 -14.29 8.06
CA THR A 57 -3.91 -15.34 8.05
C THR A 57 -4.03 -16.18 6.79
N MET A 58 -3.40 -15.86 5.65
CA MET A 58 -3.39 -16.74 4.46
C MET A 58 -2.62 -16.16 3.27
N PHE A 59 -2.60 -14.83 3.16
CA PHE A 59 -2.03 -14.13 2.03
C PHE A 59 -0.60 -13.70 2.29
N LEU A 60 0.33 -14.44 1.72
CA LEU A 60 1.75 -14.12 1.67
C LEU A 60 2.09 -13.45 0.33
N PHE A 61 2.99 -12.47 0.39
CA PHE A 61 3.45 -11.72 -0.79
C PHE A 61 4.80 -12.25 -1.26
N THR A 62 4.96 -12.35 -2.59
CA THR A 62 6.30 -12.42 -3.17
C THR A 62 7.01 -11.08 -2.98
N LYS A 63 8.34 -11.08 -3.07
CA LYS A 63 9.15 -9.86 -3.10
C LYS A 63 8.67 -8.87 -4.18
N ASN A 64 8.24 -9.37 -5.33
CA ASN A 64 7.75 -8.54 -6.43
C ASN A 64 6.43 -7.81 -6.07
N ARG A 65 5.51 -8.50 -5.40
CA ARG A 65 4.25 -7.89 -4.93
C ARG A 65 4.45 -6.90 -3.79
N ALA A 66 5.41 -7.17 -2.90
CA ALA A 66 5.81 -6.24 -1.85
C ALA A 66 6.40 -4.96 -2.46
N ASN A 67 7.32 -5.09 -3.42
CA ASN A 67 7.89 -3.94 -4.14
C ASN A 67 6.82 -3.15 -4.90
N GLN A 68 5.90 -3.84 -5.61
CA GLN A 68 4.78 -3.16 -6.29
C GLN A 68 3.95 -2.34 -5.30
N THR A 69 3.68 -2.89 -4.11
CA THR A 69 2.94 -2.19 -3.06
C THR A 69 3.70 -0.95 -2.60
N ILE A 70 4.99 -1.08 -2.26
CA ILE A 70 5.83 0.04 -1.81
C ILE A 70 5.90 1.15 -2.87
N ILE A 71 6.09 0.79 -4.14
CA ILE A 71 6.14 1.76 -5.25
C ILE A 71 4.79 2.47 -5.41
N SER A 72 3.67 1.75 -5.32
CA SER A 72 2.34 2.37 -5.43
C SER A 72 2.10 3.35 -4.28
N GLU A 73 2.37 2.93 -3.04
CA GLU A 73 2.22 3.80 -1.86
C GLU A 73 3.14 5.03 -1.93
N LEU A 74 4.36 4.88 -2.48
CA LEU A 74 5.28 5.99 -2.70
C LEU A 74 4.69 7.02 -3.68
N ILE A 75 4.12 6.56 -4.80
CA ILE A 75 3.52 7.44 -5.81
C ILE A 75 2.32 8.19 -5.20
N ILE A 76 1.44 7.48 -4.48
CA ILE A 76 0.28 8.09 -3.78
C ILE A 76 0.76 9.15 -2.80
N SER A 77 1.80 8.85 -2.03
CA SER A 77 2.37 9.76 -1.04
C SER A 77 2.97 11.02 -1.67
N LEU A 78 3.68 10.88 -2.80
CA LEU A 78 4.20 12.03 -3.55
C LEU A 78 3.08 12.93 -4.06
N ILE A 79 1.98 12.35 -4.54
CA ILE A 79 0.81 13.12 -5.00
C ILE A 79 0.16 13.85 -3.82
N LEU A 80 -0.03 13.19 -2.67
CA LEU A 80 -0.56 13.83 -1.47
C LEU A 80 0.32 14.99 -0.98
N VAL A 81 1.65 14.83 -1.00
CA VAL A 81 2.60 15.92 -0.69
C VAL A 81 2.44 17.08 -1.66
N TYR A 82 2.34 16.80 -2.97
CA TYR A 82 2.17 17.82 -4.00
C TYR A 82 0.93 18.69 -3.76
N PHE A 83 -0.17 18.09 -3.30
CA PHE A 83 -1.42 18.79 -2.97
C PHE A 83 -1.47 19.36 -1.53
N GLY A 84 -0.38 19.29 -0.77
CA GLY A 84 -0.28 19.93 0.55
C GLY A 84 -0.68 19.06 1.74
N TYR A 85 -0.69 17.73 1.60
CA TYR A 85 -1.02 16.78 2.68
C TYR A 85 0.19 15.94 3.13
N PRO A 86 1.29 16.54 3.60
CA PRO A 86 2.53 15.82 3.93
C PRO A 86 2.39 14.88 5.13
N VAL A 87 1.55 15.23 6.11
CA VAL A 87 1.29 14.38 7.29
C VAL A 87 0.57 13.10 6.87
N LEU A 88 -0.50 13.25 6.08
CA LEU A 88 -1.28 12.12 5.57
C LEU A 88 -0.43 11.22 4.67
N ALA A 89 0.40 11.81 3.80
CA ALA A 89 1.35 11.07 2.98
C ALA A 89 2.33 10.24 3.81
N THR A 90 2.87 10.81 4.89
CA THR A 90 3.83 10.12 5.76
C THR A 90 3.18 8.95 6.48
N VAL A 91 1.99 9.15 7.06
CA VAL A 91 1.25 8.10 7.76
C VAL A 91 0.85 6.98 6.80
N GLY A 92 0.36 7.33 5.61
CA GLY A 92 0.03 6.39 4.54
C GLY A 92 1.25 5.56 4.12
N PHE A 93 2.38 6.21 3.83
CA PHE A 93 3.59 5.54 3.39
C PHE A 93 4.14 4.56 4.44
N ILE A 94 4.24 5.00 5.70
CA ILE A 94 4.72 4.14 6.80
C ILE A 94 3.79 2.95 6.98
N SER A 95 2.47 3.16 6.92
CA SER A 95 1.49 2.07 7.01
C SER A 95 1.66 1.06 5.87
N GLY A 96 1.88 1.54 4.65
CA GLY A 96 2.10 0.74 3.46
C GLY A 96 3.37 -0.10 3.54
N ILE A 97 4.48 0.47 4.02
CA ILE A 97 5.73 -0.26 4.25
C ILE A 97 5.54 -1.31 5.34
N ALA A 98 4.93 -0.94 6.48
CA ALA A 98 4.69 -1.88 7.58
C ALA A 98 3.83 -3.06 7.10
N TYR A 99 2.78 -2.78 6.33
CA TYR A 99 1.92 -3.80 5.75
C TYR A 99 2.65 -4.69 4.74
N ALA A 100 3.36 -4.11 3.78
CA ALA A 100 4.14 -4.85 2.79
C ALA A 100 5.22 -5.71 3.45
N GLY A 101 5.92 -5.18 4.45
CA GLY A 101 6.94 -5.87 5.22
C GLY A 101 6.36 -7.04 6.03
N SER A 102 5.25 -6.83 6.75
CA SER A 102 4.59 -7.88 7.53
C SER A 102 4.08 -9.06 6.70
N ARG A 103 3.80 -8.83 5.41
CA ARG A 103 3.26 -9.83 4.48
C ARG A 103 4.30 -10.39 3.51
N CYS A 104 5.50 -9.80 3.43
CA CYS A 104 6.56 -10.27 2.55
C CYS A 104 7.21 -11.53 3.13
N VAL A 105 7.21 -12.61 2.34
CA VAL A 105 7.99 -13.80 2.71
C VAL A 105 9.44 -13.56 2.35
N VAL A 106 10.32 -13.63 3.34
CA VAL A 106 11.74 -13.86 3.07
C VAL A 106 11.84 -15.27 2.52
N ASN A 107 12.11 -15.41 1.22
CA ASN A 107 12.53 -16.68 0.63
C ASN A 107 13.86 -17.07 1.29
N HIS A 108 13.82 -17.74 2.44
CA HIS A 108 14.88 -18.67 2.78
C HIS A 108 14.70 -19.89 1.88
N GLN A 109 15.05 -19.74 0.60
CA GLN A 109 15.50 -20.92 -0.14
C GLN A 109 16.74 -21.41 0.60
N LYS A 110 16.62 -22.58 1.19
CA LYS A 110 17.70 -23.42 1.67
C LYS A 110 18.83 -23.41 0.63
N THR A 111 19.96 -22.80 0.97
CA THR A 111 21.26 -23.12 0.36
C THR A 111 22.23 -23.41 1.50
N GLY A 112 21.92 -24.46 2.23
CA GLY A 112 22.73 -25.02 3.30
C GLY A 112 22.25 -26.45 3.51
N GLU A 113 22.62 -27.34 2.58
CA GLU A 113 22.72 -28.80 2.73
C GLU A 113 23.12 -29.41 1.38
N HIS A 114 24.40 -29.26 1.03
CA HIS A 114 25.19 -30.34 0.43
C HIS A 114 26.68 -29.99 0.58
N ASN A 115 27.11 -29.92 1.84
CA ASN A 115 28.48 -30.30 2.19
C ASN A 115 28.30 -31.59 3.00
N GLU A 116 28.28 -32.70 2.28
CA GLU A 116 28.67 -34.05 2.68
C GLU A 116 28.65 -34.93 1.42
#